data_AF-A0A090YR25-F1
#
_entry.id   AF-A0A090YR25-F1
#
_cell.length_a   1.000
_cell.length_b   1.000
_cell.length_c   1.000
_cell.angle_alpha   90.00
_cell.angle_beta   90.00
_cell.angle_gamma   90.00
#
_symmetry.space_group_name_H-M   'P 1'
#
loop_
_entity.id
_entity.type
_entity.pdbx_description
1 polymer ?
#
loop_
_entity_poly.entity_id
_entity_poly.type
_entity_poly.pdbx_seq_one_letter_code
_entity_poly.pdbx_strand_id
1 'polypeptide(L)'
;MGSLPEAVQWVIKAFPVSHAGMLIRSVMLERPLAISFAGAPAGMEAEFTRRMGVVYQFGGYTVENWLSIVILLGTTVLFFGLSLLNLSRKNK
;
A
#
# COMPACT_ATOMS: atom_id res chain seq x y z
N MET A 1 -1.42 3.10 -10.25
CA MET A 1 -2.85 3.15 -9.89
C MET A 1 -3.64 3.74 -11.03
N GLY A 2 -4.18 2.90 -11.91
CA GLY A 2 -5.03 3.31 -13.03
C GLY A 2 -4.53 4.51 -13.84
N SER A 3 -5.48 5.28 -14.38
CA SER A 3 -5.30 6.52 -15.13
C SER A 3 -5.36 7.78 -14.25
N LEU A 4 -5.20 7.65 -12.94
CA LEU A 4 -5.32 8.78 -12.01
C LEU A 4 -4.14 9.76 -12.14
N PRO A 5 -4.37 11.08 -11.97
CA PRO A 5 -3.28 12.05 -11.89
C PRO A 5 -2.28 11.70 -10.79
N GLU A 6 -1.00 12.01 -11.01
CA GLU A 6 0.10 11.63 -10.11
C GLU A 6 -0.12 12.10 -8.67
N ALA A 7 -0.56 13.35 -8.49
CA ALA A 7 -0.84 13.92 -7.17
C ALA A 7 -1.91 13.11 -6.41
N VAL A 8 -2.96 12.66 -7.10
CA VAL A 8 -4.03 11.85 -6.50
C VAL A 8 -3.49 10.49 -6.09
N GLN A 9 -2.68 9.86 -6.95
CA GLN A 9 -2.05 8.58 -6.61
C GLN A 9 -1.14 8.70 -5.39
N TRP A 10 -0.42 9.81 -5.25
CA TRP A 10 0.46 10.06 -4.11
C TRP A 10 -0.33 10.15 -2.80
N VAL A 11 -1.41 10.94 -2.80
CA VAL A 11 -2.31 11.08 -1.65
C VAL A 11 -2.91 9.73 -1.25
N ILE A 12 -3.42 8.95 -2.21
CA ILE A 12 -3.99 7.63 -1.94
C ILE A 12 -2.95 6.70 -1.30
N LYS A 13 -1.74 6.62 -1.86
CA LYS A 13 -0.67 5.76 -1.32
C LYS A 13 -0.23 6.18 0.07
N ALA A 14 -0.40 7.45 0.47
CA ALA A 14 -0.06 7.91 1.80
C ALA A 14 -1.05 7.45 2.90
N PHE A 15 -2.27 7.05 2.55
CA PHE A 15 -3.24 6.57 3.53
C PHE A 15 -2.88 5.16 4.03
N PRO A 16 -2.88 4.90 5.36
CA PRO A 16 -2.53 3.59 5.91
C PRO A 16 -3.40 2.45 5.37
N VAL A 17 -4.69 2.71 5.17
CA VAL A 17 -5.64 1.71 4.63
C VAL A 17 -5.22 1.22 3.24
N SER A 18 -4.59 2.07 2.43
CA SER A 18 -4.09 1.68 1.11
C SER A 18 -3.01 0.59 1.21
N HIS A 19 -2.11 0.68 2.20
CA HIS A 19 -1.10 -0.34 2.45
C HIS A 19 -1.70 -1.70 2.83
N ALA A 20 -2.79 -1.72 3.60
CA ALA A 20 -3.52 -2.97 3.86
C ALA A 20 -4.10 -3.56 2.56
N GLY A 21 -4.70 -2.71 1.72
CA GLY A 21 -5.22 -3.12 0.41
C GLY A 21 -4.13 -3.62 -0.56
N MET A 22 -2.92 -3.05 -0.50
CA MET A 22 -1.77 -3.53 -1.26
C MET A 22 -1.41 -4.95 -0.81
N LEU A 23 -1.18 -5.17 0.49
CA LEU A 23 -0.79 -6.46 1.07
C LEU A 23 -1.79 -7.58 0.75
N ILE A 24 -3.08 -7.29 0.90
CA ILE A 24 -4.15 -8.25 0.56
C ILE A 24 -4.03 -8.66 -0.92
N ARG A 25 -3.89 -7.68 -1.82
CA ARG A 25 -3.72 -7.97 -3.26
C ARG A 25 -2.44 -8.73 -3.54
N SER A 26 -1.33 -8.41 -2.89
CA SER A 26 -0.05 -9.11 -3.08
C SER A 26 -0.19 -10.60 -2.78
N VAL A 27 -0.84 -10.96 -1.67
CA VAL A 27 -1.06 -12.37 -1.29
C VAL A 27 -2.11 -13.03 -2.20
N MET A 28 -3.23 -12.37 -2.45
CA MET A 28 -4.31 -12.96 -3.26
C MET A 28 -3.92 -13.17 -4.72
N LEU A 29 -3.08 -12.30 -5.28
CA LEU A 29 -2.72 -12.31 -6.70
C LEU A 29 -1.41 -13.03 -7.01
N GLU A 30 -0.66 -13.49 -6.01
CA GLU A 30 0.61 -14.21 -6.22
C GLU A 30 0.47 -15.37 -7.21
N ARG A 31 -0.46 -16.30 -6.97
CA ARG A 31 -0.71 -17.44 -7.88
C ARG A 31 -1.39 -17.04 -9.21
N PRO A 32 -2.46 -16.23 -9.20
CA PRO A 32 -3.07 -15.76 -10.44
C PRO A 32 -2.11 -15.05 -11.39
N LEU A 33 -1.21 -14.20 -10.88
CA LEU A 33 -0.23 -13.49 -11.71
C LEU A 33 0.73 -14.48 -12.38
N ALA A 34 1.27 -15.44 -11.63
CA ALA A 34 2.18 -16.45 -12.15
C ALA A 34 1.57 -17.28 -13.30
N ILE A 35 0.27 -17.59 -13.21
CA ILE A 35 -0.44 -18.35 -14.24
C ILE A 35 -0.83 -17.46 -15.43
N SER A 36 -1.42 -16.29 -15.16
CA SER A 36 -1.97 -15.42 -16.20
C SER A 36 -0.91 -14.71 -17.04
N PHE A 37 0.28 -14.49 -16.49
CA PHE A 37 1.40 -13.87 -17.21
C PHE A 37 2.47 -14.88 -17.64
N ALA A 38 2.20 -16.19 -17.52
CA ALA A 38 3.10 -17.22 -18.03
C ALA A 38 3.32 -17.06 -19.54
N GLY A 39 4.57 -16.82 -19.94
CA GLY A 39 4.93 -16.59 -21.35
C GLY A 39 4.56 -15.20 -21.89
N ALA A 40 4.13 -14.28 -21.02
CA ALA A 40 3.86 -12.90 -21.43
C ALA A 40 5.16 -12.13 -21.74
N PRO A 41 5.09 -11.07 -22.58
CA PRO A 41 6.22 -10.18 -22.80
C PRO A 41 6.78 -9.59 -21.50
N ALA A 42 8.11 -9.43 -21.45
CA ALA A 42 8.79 -8.88 -20.28
C ALA A 42 8.23 -7.51 -19.89
N GLY A 43 7.96 -7.32 -18.60
CA GLY A 43 7.48 -6.06 -18.04
C GLY A 43 5.95 -5.88 -18.03
N MET A 44 5.17 -6.72 -18.73
CA MET A 44 3.70 -6.61 -18.74
C MET A 44 3.09 -6.86 -17.35
N GLU A 45 3.61 -7.85 -16.62
CA GLU A 45 3.21 -8.14 -15.23
C GLU A 45 3.55 -6.97 -14.29
N ALA A 46 4.74 -6.38 -14.44
CA ALA A 46 5.19 -5.25 -13.63
C ALA A 46 4.34 -4.00 -13.87
N GLU A 47 3.97 -3.73 -15.13
CA GLU A 47 3.06 -2.64 -15.48
C GLU A 47 1.66 -2.88 -14.91
N PHE A 48 1.14 -4.11 -15.04
CA PHE A 48 -0.16 -4.49 -14.51
C PHE A 48 -0.21 -4.34 -12.98
N THR A 49 0.75 -4.91 -12.25
CA THR A 49 0.80 -4.87 -10.79
C THR A 49 0.92 -3.43 -10.26
N ARG A 50 1.71 -2.57 -10.93
CA ARG A 50 1.81 -1.13 -10.60
C ARG A 50 0.50 -0.38 -10.91
N ARG A 51 -0.16 -0.68 -12.03
CA ARG A 51 -1.45 -0.05 -12.38
C ARG A 51 -2.56 -0.47 -11.43
N MET A 52 -2.64 -1.75 -11.08
CA MET A 52 -3.66 -2.30 -10.20
C MET A 52 -3.43 -2.03 -8.72
N GLY A 53 -2.28 -1.44 -8.37
CA GLY A 53 -1.96 -1.12 -6.98
C GLY A 53 -1.65 -2.36 -6.14
N VAL A 54 -1.17 -3.43 -6.80
CA VAL A 54 -0.58 -4.60 -6.15
C VAL A 54 0.82 -4.26 -5.63
N VAL A 55 1.50 -3.35 -6.34
CA VAL A 55 2.79 -2.77 -5.96
C VAL A 55 2.68 -1.26 -5.97
N TYR A 56 3.11 -0.61 -4.88
CA TYR A 56 3.20 0.84 -4.80
C TYR A 56 4.60 1.32 -5.16
N GLN A 57 4.65 2.43 -5.89
CA GLN A 57 5.89 3.14 -6.17
C GLN A 57 5.73 4.63 -5.96
N PHE A 58 6.75 5.25 -5.37
CA PHE A 58 6.89 6.69 -5.22
C PHE A 58 8.09 7.13 -6.05
N GLY A 59 7.85 7.77 -7.20
CA GLY A 59 8.91 8.00 -8.19
C GLY A 59 9.57 6.68 -8.60
N GLY A 60 10.87 6.55 -8.35
CA GLY A 60 11.65 5.33 -8.61
C GLY A 60 11.73 4.33 -7.45
N TYR A 61 11.15 4.65 -6.28
CA TYR A 61 11.20 3.78 -5.11
C TYR A 61 10.00 2.84 -5.04
N THR A 62 10.25 1.54 -4.93
CA THR A 62 9.20 0.53 -4.75
C THR A 62 8.97 0.26 -3.26
N VAL A 63 7.71 0.29 -2.85
CA VAL A 63 7.31 0.00 -1.48
C VAL A 63 7.28 -1.50 -1.29
N GLU A 64 8.15 -1.99 -0.42
CA GLU A 64 8.18 -3.39 0.00
C GLU A 64 7.01 -3.74 0.93
N ASN A 65 6.63 -5.02 0.95
CA ASN A 65 5.55 -5.51 1.81
C ASN A 65 5.83 -5.26 3.30
N TRP A 66 7.07 -5.46 3.76
CA TRP A 66 7.45 -5.25 5.16
C TRP A 66 7.31 -3.76 5.56
N LEU A 67 7.62 -2.84 4.65
CA LEU A 67 7.48 -1.41 4.92
C LEU A 67 6.01 -1.02 5.10
N SER A 68 5.12 -1.62 4.31
CA SER A 68 3.67 -1.45 4.46
C SER A 68 3.15 -1.95 5.81
N ILE A 69 3.70 -3.06 6.32
CA ILE A 69 3.38 -3.57 7.67
C ILE A 69 3.86 -2.59 8.74
N VAL A 70 5.08 -2.06 8.61
CA VAL A 70 5.63 -1.05 9.54
C VAL A 70 4.78 0.22 9.55
N ILE A 71 4.33 0.70 8.39
CA ILE A 71 3.43 1.87 8.29
C ILE A 71 2.14 1.62 9.05
N LEU A 72 1.50 0.47 8.83
CA LEU A 72 0.27 0.09 9.54
C LEU A 72 0.48 0.07 11.05
N LEU A 73 1.50 -0.64 11.54
CA LEU A 73 1.82 -0.70 12.97
C LEU A 73 2.13 0.68 13.55
N GLY A 74 2.95 1.47 12.85
CA GLY A 74 3.28 2.83 13.25
C GLY A 74 2.05 3.73 13.37
N THR A 75 1.11 3.62 12.43
CA THR A 75 -0.13 4.38 12.47
C THR A 75 -1.04 3.94 13.62
N THR A 76 -1.13 2.64 13.90
CA THR A 76 -1.83 2.12 15.08
C THR A 76 -1.26 2.69 16.36
N VAL A 77 0.07 2.63 16.55
CA VAL A 77 0.74 3.17 17.74
C VAL A 77 0.50 4.68 17.86
N LEU A 78 0.64 5.43 16.76
CA LEU A 78 0.44 6.88 16.74
C LEU A 78 -0.98 7.26 17.17
N PHE A 79 -2.01 6.74 16.50
CA PHE A 79 -3.40 7.12 16.77
C PHE A 79 -3.90 6.59 18.11
N PHE A 80 -3.46 5.40 18.52
CA PHE A 80 -3.75 4.89 19.86
C PHE A 80 -3.13 5.77 20.94
N GLY A 81 -1.86 6.14 20.79
CA GLY A 81 -1.17 7.06 21.71
C GLY A 81 -1.83 8.44 21.77
N LEU A 82 -2.20 9.02 20.62
CA LEU A 82 -2.95 10.27 20.55
C LEU A 82 -4.31 10.17 21.25
N SER A 83 -5.01 9.04 21.11
CA SER A 83 -6.29 8.79 21.79
C SER A 83 -6.11 8.79 23.31
N LEU A 84 -5.10 8.08 23.83
CA LEU A 84 -4.78 8.06 25.26
C LEU A 84 -4.42 9.46 25.79
N LEU A 85 -3.61 10.22 25.05
CA LEU A 85 -3.26 11.60 25.41
C LEU A 85 -4.49 12.51 25.44
N ASN A 86 -5.39 12.36 24.48
CA ASN A 86 -6.63 13.13 24.43
C ASN A 86 -7.55 12.83 25.63
N LEU A 87 -7.70 11.55 25.98
CA LEU A 87 -8.44 11.14 27.19
C LEU A 87 -7.79 11.68 28.46
N SER A 88 -6.46 11.61 28.57
CA SER A 88 -5.73 12.12 29.73
C SER A 88 -5.86 13.63 29.91
N ARG A 89 -5.97 14.41 28.82
CA ARG A 89 -6.18 15.86 28.86
C ARG A 89 -7.59 16.25 29.31
N LYS A 90 -8.58 15.38 29.10
CA LYS A 90 -9.99 15.63 29.48
C LYS A 90 -10.28 15.34 30.96
N ASN A 91 -9.42 14.56 31.61
CA ASN A 91 -9.52 14.20 33.03
C ASN A 91 -8.62 15.07 33.95
N LYS A 92 -7.99 16.11 33.41
CA LYS A 92 -7.35 17.21 34.17
C LYS A 92 -8.18 18.46 34.02
#